data_AF-A0A354YWF0-F1
#
_entry.id   AF-A0A354YWF0-F1
#
_cell.length_a   1.000
_cell.length_b   1.000
_cell.length_c   1.000
_cell.angle_alpha   90.00
_cell.angle_beta   90.00
_cell.angle_gamma   90.00
#
_symmetry.space_group_name_H-M   'P 1'
#
loop_
_entity.id
_entity.type
_entity.pdbx_description
1 polymer ?
#
loop_
_entity_poly.entity_id
_entity_poly.type
_entity_poly.pdbx_seq_one_letter_code
_entity_poly.pdbx_strand_id
1 'polypeptide(L)'
;MRVLVTTGDFSHYLSPNFHYLLTELGKMVDLQLWHWPGDINEIIRSLDAKPDFVFINEFAETNSPIITGLAGLSLPWAVLLHDLHYQIEARTRMLREINAPGIFSIYRDRFSEWYPEFWPKFRWLPHHANTDVFYDYALNRDIDYLMLGAVHESIYPLRCRILEKMSDKPGFVYHEHPGYRNFSGEDGALVGTRYAWEINRAKIFFSCDSIFRYPLAKYYEVLACKTLLLAPASQELADLGFLPGVHFVDINEYDFEEKAEYYLQHEEERLQIAEQGYEMVRTHHYTGRRALDLKIAIEEICRDWSGAQLSTGKQPFSSRIRVRKGVRL
;
A
#
# COMPACT_ATOMS: atom_id res chain seq x y z
N MET A 1 -6.55 -2.68 24.49
CA MET A 1 -6.84 -3.83 23.62
C MET A 1 -5.51 -4.40 23.16
N ARG A 2 -5.36 -5.72 23.22
CA ARG A 2 -4.18 -6.45 22.74
C ARG A 2 -4.42 -6.93 21.32
N VAL A 3 -3.53 -6.60 20.40
CA VAL A 3 -3.65 -6.94 18.99
C VAL A 3 -2.47 -7.81 18.60
N LEU A 4 -2.76 -9.03 18.16
CA LEU A 4 -1.77 -9.89 17.51
C LEU A 4 -1.78 -9.61 16.01
N VAL A 5 -0.63 -9.28 15.42
CA VAL A 5 -0.48 -9.14 13.98
C VAL A 5 0.49 -10.19 13.46
N THR A 6 0.05 -11.01 12.50
CA THR A 6 0.94 -11.92 11.79
C THR A 6 1.42 -11.26 10.50
N THR A 7 2.72 -11.08 10.31
CA THR A 7 3.28 -10.32 9.19
C THR A 7 4.72 -10.72 8.90
N GLY A 8 5.15 -10.58 7.64
CA GLY A 8 6.57 -10.52 7.31
C GLY A 8 7.29 -9.40 8.05
N ASP A 9 8.62 -9.48 8.09
CA ASP A 9 9.46 -8.37 8.56
C ASP A 9 9.72 -7.39 7.40
N PHE A 10 9.05 -6.24 7.46
CA PHE A 10 9.15 -5.17 6.46
C PHE A 10 10.07 -4.03 6.88
N SER A 11 10.73 -4.11 8.04
CA SER A 11 11.56 -3.01 8.58
C SER A 11 12.69 -2.58 7.67
N HIS A 12 13.22 -3.52 6.88
CA HIS A 12 14.29 -3.30 5.90
C HIS A 12 13.86 -3.60 4.47
N TYR A 13 12.57 -3.89 4.26
CA TYR A 13 12.05 -4.22 2.93
C TYR A 13 11.88 -2.96 2.09
N LEU A 14 11.84 -3.13 0.76
CA LEU A 14 11.65 -2.03 -0.18
C LEU A 14 10.46 -1.13 0.16
N SER A 15 9.34 -1.76 0.55
CA SER A 15 8.09 -1.09 0.93
C SER A 15 7.86 -1.28 2.43
N PRO A 16 8.45 -0.42 3.28
CA PRO A 16 8.31 -0.52 4.73
C PRO A 16 6.99 0.06 5.25
N ASN A 17 6.03 0.41 4.37
CA ASN A 17 4.80 1.11 4.75
C ASN A 17 4.00 0.39 5.83
N PHE A 18 3.84 -0.94 5.73
CA PHE A 18 3.14 -1.70 6.76
C PHE A 18 3.92 -1.74 8.09
N HIS A 19 5.25 -1.77 8.05
CA HIS A 19 6.07 -1.64 9.27
C HIS A 19 5.84 -0.28 9.95
N TYR A 20 5.83 0.82 9.18
CA TYR A 20 5.52 2.15 9.72
C TYR A 20 4.11 2.23 10.31
N LEU A 21 3.13 1.62 9.64
CA LEU A 21 1.75 1.54 10.12
C LEU A 21 1.68 0.84 11.49
N LEU A 22 2.38 -0.28 11.64
CA LEU A 22 2.43 -1.03 12.90
C LEU A 22 3.17 -0.26 14.01
N THR A 23 4.24 0.47 13.68
CA THR A 23 4.93 1.34 14.63
C THR A 23 4.00 2.41 15.20
N GLU A 24 3.18 3.06 14.37
CA GLU A 24 2.17 4.00 14.84
C GLU A 24 1.03 3.31 15.61
N LEU A 25 0.56 2.15 15.14
CA LEU A 25 -0.48 1.38 15.82
C LEU A 25 -0.07 0.99 17.25
N GLY A 26 1.19 0.54 17.42
CA GLY A 26 1.75 0.15 18.71
C GLY A 26 1.82 1.28 19.75
N LYS A 27 1.69 2.55 19.34
CA LYS A 27 1.54 3.68 20.27
C LYS A 27 0.15 3.76 20.90
N MET A 28 -0.84 3.06 20.34
CA MET A 28 -2.25 3.16 20.72
C MET A 28 -2.85 1.84 21.26
N VAL A 29 -2.20 0.71 21.00
CA VAL A 29 -2.64 -0.63 21.42
C VAL A 29 -1.47 -1.44 21.96
N ASP A 30 -1.77 -2.47 22.74
CA ASP A 30 -0.76 -3.48 23.14
C ASP A 30 -0.53 -4.40 21.94
N LEU A 31 0.50 -4.09 21.15
CA LEU A 31 0.77 -4.72 19.86
C LEU A 31 1.77 -5.87 20.00
N GLN A 32 1.38 -7.06 19.55
CA GLN A 32 2.25 -8.23 19.46
C GLN A 32 2.43 -8.62 17.99
N LEU A 33 3.68 -8.81 17.58
CA LEU A 33 4.02 -9.20 16.20
C LEU A 33 4.43 -10.67 16.14
N TRP A 34 3.98 -11.36 15.11
CA TRP A 34 4.36 -12.74 14.84
C TRP A 34 4.82 -12.92 13.40
N HIS A 35 6.04 -13.43 13.21
CA HIS A 35 6.72 -13.47 11.92
C HIS A 35 6.82 -14.87 11.31
N TRP A 36 6.35 -15.90 12.01
CA TRP A 36 6.59 -17.30 11.62
C TRP A 36 5.31 -17.98 11.13
N PRO A 37 5.38 -18.90 10.16
CA PRO A 37 4.24 -19.73 9.79
C PRO A 37 3.77 -20.58 10.97
N GLY A 38 2.48 -20.88 11.05
CA GLY A 38 1.95 -21.75 12.10
C GLY A 38 0.43 -21.77 12.19
N ASP A 39 -0.09 -22.63 13.06
CA ASP A 39 -1.51 -22.64 13.41
C ASP A 39 -1.83 -21.52 14.39
N ILE A 40 -2.84 -20.70 14.09
CA ILE A 40 -3.17 -19.54 14.91
C ILE A 40 -3.52 -19.90 16.36
N ASN A 41 -4.11 -21.08 16.61
CA ASN A 41 -4.50 -21.51 17.95
C ASN A 41 -3.29 -22.01 18.76
N GLU A 42 -2.26 -22.51 18.08
CA GLU A 42 -0.96 -22.83 18.72
C GLU A 42 -0.20 -21.56 19.05
N ILE A 43 -0.15 -20.63 18.11
CA ILE A 43 0.47 -19.31 18.29
C ILE A 43 -0.17 -18.61 19.49
N ILE A 44 -1.50 -18.49 19.54
CA ILE A 44 -2.18 -17.83 20.67
C ILE A 44 -1.89 -18.50 22.01
N ARG A 45 -1.73 -19.83 22.04
CA ARG A 45 -1.40 -20.57 23.27
C ARG A 45 0.04 -20.38 23.74
N SER A 46 0.96 -20.01 22.85
CA SER A 46 2.36 -19.76 23.20
C SER A 46 2.62 -18.33 23.65
N LEU A 47 1.68 -17.40 23.47
CA LEU A 47 1.80 -16.01 23.90
C LEU A 47 1.63 -15.90 25.43
N ASP A 48 2.40 -15.00 26.04
CA ASP A 48 2.32 -14.68 27.47
C ASP A 48 0.95 -14.12 27.87
N ALA A 49 0.28 -13.43 26.94
CA ALA A 49 -1.05 -12.87 27.13
C ALA A 49 -1.91 -13.13 25.89
N LYS A 50 -3.16 -13.58 26.13
CA LYS A 50 -4.14 -13.79 25.07
C LYS A 50 -4.48 -12.45 24.37
N PRO A 51 -4.46 -12.38 23.03
CA PRO A 51 -4.88 -11.19 22.32
C PRO A 51 -6.39 -11.00 22.36
N ASP A 52 -6.84 -9.76 22.21
CA ASP A 52 -8.26 -9.42 22.04
C ASP A 52 -8.67 -9.49 20.56
N PHE A 53 -7.72 -9.28 19.64
CA PHE A 53 -7.93 -9.30 18.19
C PHE A 53 -6.72 -9.89 17.44
N VAL A 54 -6.97 -10.56 16.31
CA VAL A 54 -5.93 -11.09 15.42
C VAL A 54 -6.02 -10.45 14.03
N PHE A 55 -4.92 -9.88 13.54
CA PHE A 55 -4.82 -9.31 12.20
C PHE A 55 -3.81 -10.11 11.36
N ILE A 56 -4.25 -10.62 10.21
CA ILE A 56 -3.42 -11.40 9.30
C ILE A 56 -3.02 -10.52 8.12
N ASN A 57 -1.76 -10.06 8.10
CA ASN A 57 -1.24 -9.26 7.01
C ASN A 57 -1.00 -10.11 5.74
N GLU A 58 -1.18 -9.48 4.57
CA GLU A 58 -0.88 -10.07 3.25
C GLU A 58 -1.39 -11.52 3.10
N PHE A 59 -2.69 -11.71 3.34
CA PHE A 59 -3.28 -13.03 3.44
C PHE A 59 -3.09 -13.85 2.15
N ALA A 60 -2.40 -14.99 2.31
CA ALA A 60 -2.02 -15.92 1.25
C ALA A 60 -1.06 -15.36 0.19
N GLU A 61 -0.41 -14.22 0.46
CA GLU A 61 0.67 -13.68 -0.37
C GLU A 61 2.03 -14.21 0.11
N THR A 62 3.12 -13.79 -0.54
CA THR A 62 4.43 -14.46 -0.41
C THR A 62 5.37 -13.87 0.62
N ASN A 63 5.15 -12.62 1.05
CA ASN A 63 6.09 -11.91 1.92
C ASN A 63 5.74 -12.03 3.41
N SER A 64 4.57 -12.58 3.73
CA SER A 64 4.08 -12.79 5.09
C SER A 64 3.91 -14.28 5.43
N PRO A 65 3.95 -14.65 6.73
CA PRO A 65 3.85 -16.05 7.14
C PRO A 65 2.48 -16.64 6.79
N ILE A 66 2.48 -17.91 6.36
CA ILE A 66 1.25 -18.66 6.15
C ILE A 66 0.67 -19.08 7.50
N ILE A 67 -0.54 -18.61 7.80
CA ILE A 67 -1.26 -18.91 9.04
C ILE A 67 -2.43 -19.85 8.77
N THR A 68 -2.48 -20.96 9.51
CA THR A 68 -3.57 -21.96 9.44
C THR A 68 -4.49 -21.87 10.66
N GLY A 69 -5.58 -22.64 10.66
CA GLY A 69 -6.48 -22.74 11.82
C GLY A 69 -7.49 -21.60 11.98
N LEU A 70 -7.57 -20.68 11.00
CA LEU A 70 -8.41 -19.47 11.07
C LEU A 70 -9.91 -19.78 11.12
N ALA A 71 -10.38 -20.83 10.44
CA ALA A 71 -11.80 -21.20 10.41
C ALA A 71 -12.39 -21.55 11.79
N GLY A 72 -11.55 -21.96 12.75
CA GLY A 72 -11.95 -22.30 14.11
C GLY A 72 -11.58 -21.23 15.15
N LEU A 73 -11.08 -20.07 14.72
CA LEU A 73 -10.61 -19.04 15.63
C LEU A 73 -11.78 -18.39 16.38
N SER A 74 -11.73 -18.44 17.72
CA SER A 74 -12.79 -17.95 18.61
C SER A 74 -12.67 -16.46 18.99
N LEU A 75 -11.61 -15.80 18.56
CA LEU A 75 -11.37 -14.36 18.76
C LEU A 75 -11.82 -13.58 17.53
N PRO A 76 -12.19 -12.30 17.64
CA PRO A 76 -12.37 -11.46 16.46
C PRO A 76 -11.04 -11.32 15.70
N TRP A 77 -11.13 -11.30 14.37
CA TRP A 77 -9.96 -11.26 13.52
C TRP A 77 -10.24 -10.60 12.18
N ALA A 78 -9.21 -10.32 11.40
CA ALA A 78 -9.35 -9.90 10.02
C ALA A 78 -8.11 -10.27 9.19
N VAL A 79 -8.27 -10.19 7.88
CA VAL A 79 -7.18 -10.34 6.90
C VAL A 79 -6.99 -9.05 6.14
N LEU A 80 -5.76 -8.74 5.72
CA LEU A 80 -5.46 -7.72 4.72
C LEU A 80 -5.11 -8.40 3.39
N LEU A 81 -5.78 -7.98 2.31
CA LEU A 81 -5.36 -8.25 0.95
C LEU A 81 -4.57 -7.03 0.46
N HIS A 82 -3.25 -7.15 0.34
CA HIS A 82 -2.38 -6.05 -0.10
C HIS A 82 -2.36 -6.00 -1.63
N ASP A 83 -1.79 -7.03 -2.27
CA ASP A 83 -1.76 -7.12 -3.73
C ASP A 83 -3.04 -7.75 -4.24
N LEU A 84 -4.07 -6.93 -4.41
CA LEU A 84 -5.43 -7.38 -4.68
C LEU A 84 -5.59 -8.23 -5.96
N HIS A 85 -4.71 -8.06 -6.95
CA HIS A 85 -4.71 -8.85 -8.20
C HIS A 85 -4.05 -10.23 -8.06
N TYR A 86 -3.40 -10.50 -6.92
CA TYR A 86 -2.72 -11.77 -6.68
C TYR A 86 -3.70 -12.94 -6.51
N GLN A 87 -3.61 -13.96 -7.36
CA GLN A 87 -4.35 -15.23 -7.24
C GLN A 87 -5.83 -15.08 -6.82
N ILE A 88 -6.58 -14.22 -7.52
CA ILE A 88 -7.94 -13.82 -7.12
C ILE A 88 -8.81 -15.04 -6.80
N GLU A 89 -8.88 -16.02 -7.71
CA GLU A 89 -9.76 -17.17 -7.56
C GLU A 89 -9.37 -18.07 -6.38
N ALA A 90 -8.06 -18.22 -6.13
CA ALA A 90 -7.58 -19.02 -5.01
C ALA A 90 -7.89 -18.35 -3.68
N ARG A 91 -7.61 -17.05 -3.55
CA ARG A 91 -7.91 -16.28 -2.34
C ARG A 91 -9.41 -16.21 -2.08
N THR A 92 -10.24 -16.04 -3.10
CA THR A 92 -11.70 -16.08 -2.98
C THR A 92 -12.18 -17.41 -2.38
N ARG A 93 -11.65 -18.56 -2.84
CA ARG A 93 -11.98 -19.86 -2.23
C ARG A 93 -11.55 -19.93 -0.77
N MET A 94 -10.33 -19.52 -0.46
CA MET A 94 -9.81 -19.54 0.92
C MET A 94 -10.64 -18.65 1.85
N LEU A 95 -11.00 -17.44 1.42
CA LEU A 95 -11.83 -16.50 2.19
C LEU A 95 -13.23 -17.06 2.48
N ARG A 96 -13.83 -17.81 1.55
CA ARG A 96 -15.09 -18.54 1.77
C ARG A 96 -14.90 -19.65 2.80
N GLU A 97 -13.86 -20.46 2.66
CA GLU A 97 -13.58 -21.61 3.54
C GLU A 97 -13.37 -21.18 4.99
N ILE A 98 -12.62 -20.09 5.22
CA ILE A 98 -12.37 -19.56 6.56
C ILE A 98 -13.46 -18.61 7.05
N ASN A 99 -14.41 -18.24 6.18
CA ASN A 99 -15.48 -17.28 6.44
C ASN A 99 -14.99 -16.01 7.18
N ALA A 100 -13.94 -15.38 6.65
CA ALA A 100 -13.26 -14.24 7.30
C ALA A 100 -14.28 -13.17 7.73
N PRO A 101 -14.24 -12.68 8.99
CA PRO A 101 -15.26 -11.76 9.51
C PRO A 101 -14.99 -10.30 9.11
N GLY A 102 -13.73 -9.93 8.90
CA GLY A 102 -13.32 -8.63 8.35
C GLY A 102 -12.23 -8.80 7.29
N ILE A 103 -12.34 -8.03 6.21
CA ILE A 103 -11.38 -8.06 5.11
C ILE A 103 -10.95 -6.64 4.78
N PHE A 104 -9.70 -6.33 5.08
CA PHE A 104 -9.07 -5.09 4.71
C PHE A 104 -8.51 -5.17 3.29
N SER A 105 -8.57 -4.06 2.56
CA SER A 105 -7.82 -3.88 1.32
C SER A 105 -7.47 -2.41 1.14
N ILE A 106 -6.36 -2.19 0.43
CA ILE A 106 -5.86 -0.86 0.08
C ILE A 106 -6.74 -0.20 -0.99
N TYR A 107 -7.23 -1.00 -1.94
CA TYR A 107 -7.96 -0.52 -3.11
C TYR A 107 -9.43 -0.89 -2.99
N ARG A 108 -10.29 0.10 -2.86
CA ARG A 108 -11.73 -0.04 -2.68
C ARG A 108 -12.43 -0.45 -3.97
N ASP A 109 -12.15 0.24 -5.07
CA ASP A 109 -12.95 0.08 -6.29
C ASP A 109 -12.69 -1.29 -6.90
N ARG A 110 -11.42 -1.69 -7.02
CA ARG A 110 -11.07 -3.05 -7.46
C ARG A 110 -11.49 -4.13 -6.47
N PHE A 111 -11.57 -3.85 -5.17
CA PHE A 111 -12.10 -4.83 -4.22
C PHE A 111 -13.58 -5.08 -4.48
N SER A 112 -14.36 -4.00 -4.70
CA SER A 112 -15.77 -4.12 -5.04
C SER A 112 -16.01 -4.92 -6.33
N GLU A 113 -15.12 -4.78 -7.31
CA GLU A 113 -15.20 -5.47 -8.60
C GLU A 113 -14.78 -6.94 -8.52
N TRP A 114 -13.65 -7.23 -7.88
CA TRP A 114 -13.04 -8.57 -7.89
C TRP A 114 -13.46 -9.45 -6.73
N TYR A 115 -13.90 -8.86 -5.62
CA TYR A 115 -14.36 -9.53 -4.41
C TYR A 115 -15.78 -9.09 -3.99
N PRO A 116 -16.76 -8.98 -4.91
CA PRO A 116 -18.06 -8.37 -4.65
C PRO A 116 -18.85 -9.08 -3.53
N GLU A 117 -18.70 -10.40 -3.42
CA GLU A 117 -19.37 -11.20 -2.39
C GLU A 117 -18.91 -10.85 -0.96
N PHE A 118 -17.71 -10.27 -0.83
CA PHE A 118 -17.12 -9.90 0.46
C PHE A 118 -17.30 -8.42 0.79
N TRP A 119 -17.96 -7.64 -0.07
CA TRP A 119 -18.20 -6.21 0.16
C TRP A 119 -18.82 -5.88 1.54
N PRO A 120 -19.80 -6.65 2.08
CA PRO A 120 -20.32 -6.38 3.43
C PRO A 120 -19.28 -6.49 4.56
N LYS A 121 -18.17 -7.18 4.31
CA LYS A 121 -17.06 -7.41 5.25
C LYS A 121 -15.84 -6.53 4.96
N PHE A 122 -15.90 -5.73 3.90
CA PHE A 122 -14.82 -4.87 3.47
C PHE A 122 -14.53 -3.79 4.52
N ARG A 123 -13.25 -3.49 4.70
CA ARG A 123 -12.74 -2.34 5.45
C ARG A 123 -11.64 -1.68 4.60
N TRP A 124 -11.79 -0.39 4.34
CA TRP A 124 -10.81 0.32 3.52
C TRP A 124 -9.60 0.72 4.37
N LEU A 125 -8.40 0.35 3.90
CA LEU A 125 -7.13 0.75 4.50
C LEU A 125 -6.18 1.30 3.43
N PRO A 126 -6.45 2.51 2.90
CA PRO A 126 -5.63 3.13 1.86
C PRO A 126 -4.15 3.24 2.24
N HIS A 127 -3.32 3.50 1.23
CA HIS A 127 -1.92 3.91 1.43
C HIS A 127 -1.82 5.17 2.30
N HIS A 128 -0.60 5.45 2.74
CA HIS A 128 -0.27 6.57 3.61
C HIS A 128 1.20 6.96 3.41
N ALA A 129 1.58 8.16 3.88
CA ALA A 129 2.97 8.61 3.88
C ALA A 129 3.55 8.59 5.30
N ASN A 130 4.77 8.05 5.46
CA ASN A 130 5.54 8.24 6.69
C ASN A 130 6.19 9.62 6.67
N THR A 131 5.61 10.56 7.40
CA THR A 131 6.05 11.97 7.42
C THR A 131 7.38 12.21 8.13
N ASP A 132 7.95 11.20 8.80
CA ASP A 132 9.30 11.24 9.35
C ASP A 132 10.36 10.91 8.30
N VAL A 133 9.95 10.33 7.16
CA VAL A 133 10.82 10.00 6.01
C VAL A 133 10.51 10.92 4.84
N PHE A 134 9.23 11.10 4.52
CA PHE A 134 8.74 11.91 3.41
C PHE A 134 8.26 13.26 3.93
N TYR A 135 9.12 14.26 3.79
CA TYR A 135 8.84 15.66 4.12
C TYR A 135 9.64 16.57 3.19
N ASP A 136 9.43 17.89 3.31
CA ASP A 136 10.24 18.87 2.60
C ASP A 136 11.61 19.04 3.28
N TYR A 137 12.66 18.49 2.66
CA TYR A 137 14.03 18.59 3.15
C TYR A 137 14.68 19.94 2.80
N ALA A 138 13.95 20.85 2.13
CA ALA A 138 14.47 22.12 1.61
C ALA A 138 15.73 21.93 0.73
N LEU A 139 15.77 20.85 -0.04
CA LEU A 139 16.86 20.59 -0.99
C LEU A 139 16.72 21.48 -2.23
N ASN A 140 17.85 21.77 -2.88
CA ASN A 140 17.83 22.40 -4.19
C ASN A 140 17.15 21.47 -5.20
N ARG A 141 16.13 21.97 -5.91
CA ARG A 141 15.40 21.21 -6.93
C ARG A 141 16.12 21.29 -8.28
N ASP A 142 17.16 20.47 -8.45
CA ASP A 142 18.05 20.45 -9.62
C ASP A 142 17.64 19.43 -10.71
N ILE A 143 16.60 18.63 -10.47
CA ILE A 143 16.02 17.71 -11.46
C ILE A 143 14.72 18.33 -11.99
N ASP A 144 14.62 18.54 -13.29
CA ASP A 144 13.40 19.11 -13.88
C ASP A 144 12.26 18.10 -13.88
N TYR A 145 12.55 16.88 -14.35
CA TYR A 145 11.58 15.79 -14.46
C TYR A 145 12.16 14.49 -13.90
N LEU A 146 11.45 13.87 -12.97
CA LEU A 146 11.89 12.62 -12.34
C LEU A 146 10.87 11.50 -12.58
N MET A 147 11.33 10.32 -12.94
CA MET A 147 10.55 9.09 -12.87
C MET A 147 11.34 8.00 -12.14
N LEU A 148 10.70 7.37 -11.15
CA LEU A 148 11.31 6.32 -10.33
C LEU A 148 10.41 5.08 -10.26
N GLY A 149 10.97 3.91 -10.60
CA GLY A 149 10.32 2.62 -10.39
C GLY A 149 10.14 1.78 -11.65
N ALA A 150 9.32 0.73 -11.53
CA ALA A 150 9.27 -0.33 -12.54
C ALA A 150 8.61 0.14 -13.84
N VAL A 151 9.20 -0.27 -14.96
CA VAL A 151 8.74 -0.01 -16.33
C VAL A 151 8.53 -1.36 -17.02
N HIS A 152 7.27 -1.80 -17.03
CA HIS A 152 6.86 -3.05 -17.66
C HIS A 152 5.58 -2.81 -18.44
N GLU A 153 5.62 -2.96 -19.76
CA GLU A 153 4.50 -2.62 -20.66
C GLU A 153 3.18 -3.29 -20.25
N SER A 154 3.24 -4.53 -19.78
CA SER A 154 2.06 -5.30 -19.37
C SER A 154 1.36 -4.76 -18.13
N ILE A 155 2.03 -3.94 -17.30
CA ILE A 155 1.50 -3.43 -16.03
C ILE A 155 1.48 -1.90 -15.97
N TYR A 156 2.47 -1.24 -16.58
CA TYR A 156 2.70 0.20 -16.49
C TYR A 156 2.93 0.84 -17.88
N PRO A 157 1.98 0.70 -18.83
CA PRO A 157 2.16 1.22 -20.19
C PRO A 157 2.44 2.74 -20.21
N LEU A 158 1.78 3.53 -19.36
CA LEU A 158 2.05 4.97 -19.27
C LEU A 158 3.51 5.27 -18.88
N ARG A 159 4.13 4.49 -17.98
CA ARG A 159 5.55 4.71 -17.63
C ARG A 159 6.47 4.39 -18.78
N CYS A 160 6.17 3.34 -19.56
CA CYS A 160 6.93 3.04 -20.77
C CYS A 160 6.86 4.19 -21.76
N ARG A 161 5.67 4.76 -21.98
CA ARG A 161 5.46 5.90 -22.87
C ARG A 161 6.16 7.17 -22.38
N ILE A 162 6.11 7.45 -21.09
CA ILE A 162 6.86 8.57 -20.48
C ILE A 162 8.36 8.37 -20.68
N LEU A 163 8.89 7.18 -20.38
CA LEU A 163 10.31 6.90 -20.58
C LEU A 163 10.71 7.06 -22.05
N GLU A 164 9.94 6.49 -22.98
CA GLU A 164 10.19 6.57 -24.42
C GLU A 164 10.25 8.02 -24.93
N LYS A 165 9.34 8.89 -24.47
CA LYS A 165 9.24 10.28 -24.94
C LYS A 165 10.17 11.25 -24.21
N MET A 166 10.42 11.02 -22.93
CA MET A 166 11.18 11.96 -22.10
C MET A 166 12.67 11.63 -22.02
N SER A 167 13.13 10.44 -22.42
CA SER A 167 14.55 10.04 -22.29
C SER A 167 15.54 11.00 -22.95
N ASP A 168 15.14 11.63 -24.05
CA ASP A 168 15.98 12.60 -24.79
C ASP A 168 15.76 14.06 -24.33
N LYS A 169 14.84 14.32 -23.38
CA LYS A 169 14.59 15.67 -22.85
C LYS A 169 15.70 16.08 -21.87
N PRO A 170 16.30 17.27 -22.04
CA PRO A 170 17.17 17.84 -21.02
C PRO A 170 16.45 17.94 -19.66
N GLY A 171 17.14 17.54 -18.59
CA GLY A 171 16.61 17.60 -17.23
C GLY A 171 15.72 16.42 -16.82
N PHE A 172 15.46 15.46 -17.71
CA PHE A 172 14.78 14.21 -17.36
C PHE A 172 15.75 13.20 -16.72
N VAL A 173 15.34 12.66 -15.58
CA VAL A 173 16.07 11.62 -14.83
C VAL A 173 15.14 10.44 -14.59
N TYR A 174 15.61 9.26 -14.99
CA TYR A 174 14.95 7.99 -14.70
C TYR A 174 15.84 7.11 -13.83
N HIS A 175 15.26 6.53 -12.79
CA HIS A 175 15.90 5.50 -11.97
C HIS A 175 15.04 4.23 -11.95
N GLU A 176 15.69 3.12 -12.26
CA GLU A 176 15.05 1.80 -12.24
C GLU A 176 14.67 1.37 -10.83
N HIS A 177 13.62 0.54 -10.74
CA HIS A 177 13.22 -0.06 -9.48
C HIS A 177 14.33 -0.95 -8.90
N PRO A 178 14.72 -0.78 -7.62
CA PRO A 178 15.86 -1.49 -7.05
C PRO A 178 15.56 -2.98 -6.72
N GLY A 179 14.34 -3.42 -7.01
CA GLY A 179 13.87 -4.80 -6.85
C GLY A 179 13.24 -5.09 -5.48
N TYR A 180 12.28 -6.00 -5.46
CA TYR A 180 11.57 -6.42 -4.26
C TYR A 180 12.44 -7.31 -3.37
N ARG A 181 13.12 -6.70 -2.40
CA ARG A 181 14.02 -7.36 -1.43
C ARG A 181 14.24 -6.49 -0.19
N ASN A 182 14.97 -7.05 0.77
CA ASN A 182 15.54 -6.28 1.87
C ASN A 182 16.79 -5.51 1.41
N PHE A 183 16.96 -4.31 1.96
CA PHE A 183 18.08 -3.42 1.69
C PHE A 183 18.87 -3.16 2.97
N SER A 184 20.20 -3.15 2.84
CA SER A 184 21.07 -2.61 3.87
C SER A 184 21.26 -1.10 3.65
N GLY A 185 21.58 -0.34 4.70
CA GLY A 185 21.87 1.10 4.57
C GLY A 185 23.08 1.41 3.68
N GLU A 186 23.89 0.40 3.36
CA GLU A 186 25.12 0.53 2.58
C GLU A 186 24.91 0.32 1.07
N ASP A 187 23.77 -0.24 0.64
CA ASP A 187 23.53 -0.73 -0.74
C ASP A 187 23.46 0.36 -1.82
N GLY A 188 23.62 1.65 -1.49
CA GLY A 188 23.48 2.76 -2.45
C GLY A 188 22.04 3.01 -2.95
N ALA A 189 21.12 2.06 -2.78
CA ALA A 189 19.80 2.07 -3.39
C ALA A 189 18.93 3.27 -2.95
N LEU A 190 18.11 3.76 -3.88
CA LEU A 190 17.11 4.78 -3.64
C LEU A 190 15.91 4.18 -2.92
N VAL A 191 16.04 3.99 -1.61
CA VAL A 191 15.00 3.51 -0.69
C VAL A 191 14.94 4.41 0.55
N GLY A 192 13.80 4.41 1.25
CA GLY A 192 13.61 5.22 2.46
C GLY A 192 14.01 6.68 2.27
N THR A 193 14.88 7.19 3.14
CA THR A 193 15.36 8.58 3.10
C THR A 193 16.04 8.95 1.77
N ARG A 194 16.81 8.05 1.15
CA ARG A 194 17.47 8.36 -0.14
C ARG A 194 16.46 8.51 -1.27
N TYR A 195 15.41 7.70 -1.27
CA TYR A 195 14.29 7.87 -2.18
C TYR A 195 13.56 9.20 -1.95
N ALA A 196 13.30 9.55 -0.69
CA ALA A 196 12.68 10.84 -0.35
C ALA A 196 13.55 12.04 -0.79
N TRP A 197 14.88 11.96 -0.62
CA TRP A 197 15.81 12.99 -1.11
C TRP A 197 15.77 13.15 -2.62
N GLU A 198 15.75 12.05 -3.36
CA GLU A 198 15.70 12.11 -4.82
C GLU A 198 14.38 12.73 -5.30
N ILE A 199 13.25 12.42 -4.65
CA ILE A 199 11.98 13.11 -4.90
C ILE A 199 12.11 14.62 -4.61
N ASN A 200 12.70 15.00 -3.47
CA ASN A 200 12.87 16.40 -3.06
C ASN A 200 13.76 17.21 -4.02
N ARG A 201 14.63 16.56 -4.79
CA ARG A 201 15.45 17.20 -5.83
C ARG A 201 14.69 17.47 -7.12
N ALA A 202 13.50 16.89 -7.30
CA ALA A 202 12.70 17.08 -8.50
C ALA A 202 11.79 18.30 -8.42
N LYS A 203 11.57 18.97 -9.56
CA LYS A 203 10.49 19.95 -9.73
C LYS A 203 9.18 19.24 -10.04
N ILE A 204 9.24 18.26 -10.95
CA ILE A 204 8.11 17.45 -11.41
C ILE A 204 8.46 15.96 -11.27
N PHE A 205 7.53 15.19 -10.72
CA PHE A 205 7.63 13.73 -10.63
C PHE A 205 6.52 13.06 -11.45
N PHE A 206 6.88 12.12 -12.32
CA PHE A 206 5.94 11.32 -13.08
C PHE A 206 5.57 10.01 -12.37
N SER A 207 4.29 9.68 -12.36
CA SER A 207 3.80 8.36 -11.96
C SER A 207 2.69 7.86 -12.90
N CYS A 208 2.16 6.69 -12.58
CA CYS A 208 0.96 6.13 -13.20
C CYS A 208 0.13 5.40 -12.14
N ASP A 209 -1.01 4.87 -12.57
CA ASP A 209 -1.99 4.12 -11.79
C ASP A 209 -1.99 2.61 -12.12
N SER A 210 -1.06 2.15 -12.97
CA SER A 210 -1.01 0.81 -13.58
C SER A 210 -2.26 0.45 -14.41
N ILE A 211 -2.24 -0.71 -15.07
CA ILE A 211 -3.44 -1.25 -15.73
C ILE A 211 -4.63 -1.45 -14.76
N PHE A 212 -4.35 -1.51 -13.45
CA PHE A 212 -5.37 -1.71 -12.42
C PHE A 212 -6.04 -0.41 -11.98
N ARG A 213 -5.56 0.77 -12.39
CA ARG A 213 -6.14 2.07 -12.02
C ARG A 213 -6.10 2.35 -10.50
N TYR A 214 -5.01 1.95 -9.86
CA TYR A 214 -4.82 2.05 -8.40
C TYR A 214 -4.35 3.44 -7.95
N PRO A 215 -4.84 3.95 -6.80
CA PRO A 215 -4.21 5.05 -6.06
C PRO A 215 -2.90 4.58 -5.39
N LEU A 216 -1.82 4.44 -6.15
CA LEU A 216 -0.54 3.90 -5.68
C LEU A 216 0.11 4.75 -4.55
N ALA A 217 1.02 4.15 -3.77
CA ALA A 217 1.77 4.84 -2.70
C ALA A 217 2.45 6.15 -3.15
N LYS A 218 2.85 6.25 -4.42
CA LYS A 218 3.48 7.46 -5.00
C LYS A 218 2.61 8.72 -4.91
N TYR A 219 1.28 8.61 -4.93
CA TYR A 219 0.39 9.76 -4.73
C TYR A 219 0.58 10.39 -3.34
N TYR A 220 0.98 9.59 -2.37
CA TYR A 220 1.16 9.98 -0.98
C TYR A 220 2.60 10.44 -0.75
N GLU A 221 3.58 9.63 -1.16
CA GLU A 221 5.01 9.86 -0.94
C GLU A 221 5.51 11.13 -1.65
N VAL A 222 5.12 11.34 -2.90
CA VAL A 222 5.61 12.48 -3.70
C VAL A 222 5.05 13.80 -3.18
N LEU A 223 3.75 13.83 -2.88
CA LEU A 223 3.10 15.00 -2.30
C LEU A 223 3.67 15.29 -0.91
N ALA A 224 3.92 14.27 -0.09
CA ALA A 224 4.58 14.44 1.22
C ALA A 224 6.00 15.03 1.11
N CYS A 225 6.68 14.91 -0.03
CA CYS A 225 7.96 15.55 -0.33
C CYS A 225 7.82 16.93 -1.01
N LYS A 226 6.62 17.52 -1.01
CA LYS A 226 6.34 18.86 -1.56
C LYS A 226 6.75 19.01 -3.02
N THR A 227 6.57 17.94 -3.80
CA THR A 227 6.98 17.87 -5.21
C THR A 227 5.74 17.75 -6.08
N LEU A 228 5.70 18.45 -7.22
CA LEU A 228 4.56 18.36 -8.12
C LEU A 228 4.48 16.96 -8.74
N LEU A 229 3.37 16.27 -8.51
CA LEU A 229 3.08 14.97 -9.12
C LEU A 229 2.26 15.16 -10.41
N LEU A 230 2.73 14.54 -11.49
CA LEU A 230 1.95 14.30 -12.70
C LEU A 230 1.59 12.81 -12.74
N ALA A 231 0.31 12.49 -12.57
CA ALA A 231 -0.21 11.11 -12.59
C ALA A 231 -1.70 11.08 -12.95
N PRO A 232 -2.26 9.95 -13.45
CA PRO A 232 -3.67 9.84 -13.78
C PRO A 232 -4.61 10.08 -12.58
N ALA A 233 -5.76 10.69 -12.80
CA ALA A 233 -6.83 10.80 -11.81
C ALA A 233 -7.75 9.57 -11.82
N SER A 234 -8.47 9.34 -10.72
CA SER A 234 -9.50 8.31 -10.62
C SER A 234 -10.58 8.72 -9.61
N GLN A 235 -11.75 8.06 -9.66
CA GLN A 235 -12.80 8.31 -8.68
C GLN A 235 -12.36 7.91 -7.26
N GLU A 236 -11.61 6.81 -7.13
CA GLU A 236 -11.08 6.39 -5.83
C GLU A 236 -10.12 7.43 -5.23
N LEU A 237 -9.30 8.08 -6.06
CA LEU A 237 -8.47 9.22 -5.65
C LEU A 237 -9.32 10.41 -5.19
N ALA A 238 -10.36 10.76 -5.93
CA ALA A 238 -11.27 11.85 -5.57
C ALA A 238 -11.96 11.58 -4.22
N ASP A 239 -12.37 10.34 -3.97
CA ASP A 239 -13.01 9.94 -2.71
C ASP A 239 -12.04 9.90 -1.53
N LEU A 240 -10.73 9.78 -1.81
CA LEU A 240 -9.64 10.00 -0.85
C LEU A 240 -9.30 11.48 -0.68
N GLY A 241 -9.91 12.39 -1.44
CA GLY A 241 -9.65 13.83 -1.40
C GLY A 241 -8.49 14.30 -2.28
N PHE A 242 -7.93 13.46 -3.15
CA PHE A 242 -6.96 13.88 -4.16
C PHE A 242 -7.70 14.55 -5.33
N LEU A 243 -7.46 15.84 -5.53
CA LEU A 243 -8.15 16.64 -6.54
C LEU A 243 -7.14 17.09 -7.62
N PRO A 244 -7.36 16.73 -8.89
CA PRO A 244 -6.49 17.17 -9.98
C PRO A 244 -6.58 18.69 -10.18
N GLY A 245 -5.45 19.33 -10.48
CA GLY A 245 -5.30 20.79 -10.56
C GLY A 245 -5.21 21.50 -9.20
N VAL A 246 -5.34 20.76 -8.09
CA VAL A 246 -5.26 21.30 -6.71
C VAL A 246 -4.11 20.63 -5.97
N HIS A 247 -4.08 19.28 -5.92
CA HIS A 247 -3.06 18.52 -5.18
C HIS A 247 -2.00 17.88 -6.09
N PHE A 248 -2.37 17.60 -7.34
CA PHE A 248 -1.53 16.98 -8.37
C PHE A 248 -2.09 17.34 -9.76
N VAL A 249 -1.37 17.00 -10.82
CA VAL A 249 -1.81 17.23 -12.20
C VAL A 249 -2.18 15.90 -12.85
N ASP A 250 -3.43 15.82 -13.33
CA ASP A 250 -3.91 14.67 -14.10
C ASP A 250 -3.18 14.57 -15.44
N ILE A 251 -2.75 13.37 -15.83
CA ILE A 251 -2.10 13.09 -17.12
C ILE A 251 -2.55 11.74 -17.70
N ASN A 252 -2.42 11.59 -19.01
CA ASN A 252 -2.61 10.35 -19.76
C ASN A 252 -1.51 10.18 -20.81
N GLU A 253 -1.57 9.14 -21.66
CA GLU A 253 -0.52 8.88 -22.66
C GLU A 253 -0.39 9.93 -23.78
N TYR A 254 -1.32 10.88 -23.88
CA TYR A 254 -1.36 11.89 -24.94
C TYR A 254 -0.91 13.28 -24.48
N ASP A 255 -1.04 13.61 -23.19
CA ASP A 255 -0.87 14.99 -22.69
C ASP A 255 0.25 15.16 -21.65
N PHE A 256 0.88 14.08 -21.18
CA PHE A 256 1.88 14.15 -20.11
C PHE A 256 3.08 15.04 -20.47
N GLU A 257 3.52 15.03 -21.74
CA GLU A 257 4.68 15.81 -22.19
C GLU A 257 4.36 17.30 -22.20
N GLU A 258 3.23 17.69 -22.81
CA GLU A 258 2.77 19.08 -22.88
C GLU A 258 2.57 19.66 -21.47
N LYS A 259 1.91 18.93 -20.58
CA LYS A 259 1.69 19.36 -19.20
C LYS A 259 2.99 19.49 -18.42
N ALA A 260 3.94 18.57 -18.61
CA ALA A 260 5.22 18.66 -17.93
C ALA A 260 6.00 19.91 -18.36
N GLU A 261 6.05 20.21 -19.65
CA GLU A 261 6.69 21.42 -20.18
C GLU A 261 6.01 22.69 -19.65
N TYR A 262 4.67 22.71 -19.65
CA TYR A 262 3.89 23.81 -19.12
C TYR A 262 4.27 24.09 -17.66
N TYR A 263 4.16 23.10 -16.78
CA TYR A 263 4.44 23.26 -15.36
C TYR A 263 5.93 23.49 -15.05
N LEU A 264 6.86 23.15 -15.95
CA LEU A 264 8.25 23.53 -15.79
C LEU A 264 8.43 25.05 -15.93
N GLN A 265 7.71 25.68 -16.86
CA GLN A 265 7.76 27.13 -17.12
C GLN A 265 6.85 27.96 -16.21
N HIS A 266 5.83 27.35 -15.58
CA HIS A 266 4.87 28.01 -14.70
C HIS A 266 5.16 27.72 -13.23
N GLU A 267 6.27 28.29 -12.73
CA GLU A 267 6.79 28.01 -11.39
C GLU A 267 5.80 28.33 -10.25
N GLU A 268 5.14 29.49 -10.29
CA GLU A 268 4.21 29.90 -9.24
C GLU A 268 3.05 28.89 -9.08
N GLU A 269 2.42 28.51 -10.20
CA GLU A 269 1.33 27.52 -10.21
C GLU A 269 1.83 26.14 -9.78
N ARG A 270 2.99 25.71 -10.28
CA ARG A 270 3.62 24.43 -9.88
C ARG A 270 3.83 24.37 -8.37
N LEU A 271 4.41 25.42 -7.79
CA LEU A 271 4.69 25.49 -6.35
C LEU A 271 3.39 25.53 -5.53
N GLN A 272 2.37 26.24 -6.02
CA GLN A 272 1.06 26.28 -5.38
C GLN A 272 0.41 24.89 -5.31
N ILE A 273 0.40 24.12 -6.41
CA ILE A 273 -0.17 22.76 -6.43
C ILE A 273 0.65 21.83 -5.52
N ALA A 274 1.98 21.92 -5.57
CA ALA A 274 2.87 21.12 -4.73
C ALA A 274 2.66 21.39 -3.23
N GLU A 275 2.47 22.66 -2.84
CA GLU A 275 2.12 23.07 -1.47
C GLU A 275 0.79 22.46 -1.02
N GLN A 276 -0.25 22.60 -1.85
CA GLN A 276 -1.59 22.09 -1.51
C GLN A 276 -1.59 20.56 -1.38
N GLY A 277 -0.89 19.85 -2.27
CA GLY A 277 -0.70 18.41 -2.16
C GLY A 277 0.04 18.00 -0.89
N TYR A 278 1.10 18.72 -0.54
CA TYR A 278 1.88 18.51 0.69
C TYR A 278 1.02 18.64 1.95
N GLU A 279 0.29 19.75 2.08
CA GLU A 279 -0.57 19.99 3.23
C GLU A 279 -1.69 18.95 3.33
N MET A 280 -2.30 18.57 2.21
CA MET A 280 -3.38 17.58 2.17
C MET A 280 -2.90 16.20 2.67
N VAL A 281 -1.75 15.71 2.21
CA VAL A 281 -1.23 14.41 2.67
C VAL A 281 -0.87 14.45 4.15
N ARG A 282 -0.25 15.52 4.64
CA ARG A 282 0.16 15.65 6.04
C ARG A 282 -1.00 15.79 7.00
N THR A 283 -2.15 16.24 6.52
CA THR A 283 -3.37 16.40 7.33
C THR A 283 -4.27 15.17 7.28
N HIS A 284 -4.37 14.49 6.13
CA HIS A 284 -5.37 13.43 5.91
C HIS A 284 -4.77 12.03 5.71
N HIS A 285 -3.55 11.91 5.19
CA HIS A 285 -2.99 10.62 4.75
C HIS A 285 -1.61 10.31 5.32
N TYR A 286 -1.23 10.93 6.45
CA TYR A 286 -0.03 10.54 7.17
C TYR A 286 -0.23 9.21 7.91
N THR A 287 0.87 8.51 8.19
CA THR A 287 0.85 7.14 8.75
C THR A 287 0.07 7.03 10.06
N GLY A 288 0.23 8.00 10.97
CA GLY A 288 -0.51 8.03 12.24
C GLY A 288 -2.02 8.08 12.07
N ARG A 289 -2.52 8.81 11.05
CA ARG A 289 -3.94 8.82 10.72
C ARG A 289 -4.41 7.46 10.24
N ARG A 290 -3.65 6.80 9.35
CA ARG A 290 -4.00 5.46 8.87
C ARG A 290 -3.98 4.41 9.99
N ALA A 291 -3.06 4.53 10.95
CA ALA A 291 -3.02 3.67 12.13
C ALA A 291 -4.25 3.86 13.03
N LEU A 292 -4.72 5.10 13.19
CA LEU A 292 -5.96 5.40 13.91
C LEU A 292 -7.18 4.79 13.20
N ASP A 293 -7.28 4.96 11.88
CA ASP A 293 -8.36 4.36 11.08
C ASP A 293 -8.36 2.82 11.21
N LEU A 294 -7.18 2.19 11.18
CA LEU A 294 -7.04 0.75 11.43
C LEU A 294 -7.54 0.35 12.82
N LYS A 295 -7.12 1.08 13.87
CA LYS A 295 -7.58 0.83 15.25
C LYS A 295 -9.10 0.90 15.35
N ILE A 296 -9.73 1.95 14.78
CA ILE A 296 -11.18 2.13 14.79
C ILE A 296 -11.87 0.95 14.12
N ALA A 297 -11.41 0.54 12.93
CA ALA A 297 -11.99 -0.59 12.21
C ALA A 297 -11.84 -1.92 12.98
N ILE A 298 -10.73 -2.12 13.69
CA ILE A 298 -10.54 -3.28 14.59
C ILE A 298 -11.57 -3.24 15.72
N GLU A 299 -11.76 -2.09 16.36
CA GLU A 299 -12.73 -1.93 17.47
C GLU A 299 -14.17 -2.16 17.01
N GLU A 300 -14.52 -1.75 15.79
CA GLU A 300 -15.81 -2.06 15.15
C GLU A 300 -16.00 -3.57 14.95
N ILE A 301 -15.01 -4.26 14.39
CA ILE A 301 -15.08 -5.71 14.20
C ILE A 301 -15.21 -6.43 15.55
N CYS A 302 -14.49 -5.98 16.58
CA CYS A 302 -14.61 -6.53 17.92
C CYS A 302 -16.02 -6.33 18.51
N ARG A 303 -16.63 -5.16 18.29
CA ARG A 303 -17.98 -4.84 18.77
C ARG A 303 -19.04 -5.69 18.08
N ASP A 304 -18.87 -5.93 16.78
CA ASP A 304 -19.81 -6.72 15.97
C ASP A 304 -19.59 -8.24 16.11
N TRP A 305 -18.56 -8.66 16.85
CA TRP A 305 -18.20 -10.06 17.04
C TRP A 305 -19.18 -10.77 17.98
N SER A 306 -20.01 -11.66 17.42
CA SER A 306 -20.99 -12.45 18.19
C SER A 306 -20.47 -13.81 18.69
N GLY A 307 -19.18 -14.14 18.48
CA GLY A 307 -18.56 -15.38 18.95
C GLY A 307 -19.09 -16.68 18.30
N ALA A 308 -20.10 -16.60 17.43
CA ALA A 308 -20.73 -17.74 16.81
C ALA A 308 -20.28 -17.88 15.34
N GLN A 309 -19.16 -18.56 15.12
CA GLN A 309 -18.96 -19.30 13.89
C GLN A 309 -18.79 -20.79 14.24
N LEU A 310 -19.85 -21.37 14.80
CA LEU A 310 -19.97 -22.82 14.83
C LEU A 310 -20.13 -23.30 13.39
N SER A 311 -19.11 -24.01 12.92
CA SER A 311 -19.10 -24.71 11.65
C SER A 311 -20.31 -25.64 11.54
N THR A 312 -21.34 -25.23 10.81
CA THR A 312 -22.34 -26.17 10.29
C THR A 312 -22.12 -26.30 8.80
N GLY A 313 -21.41 -27.37 8.40
CA GLY A 313 -21.53 -27.87 7.03
C GLY A 313 -20.25 -28.34 6.37
N LYS A 314 -19.90 -29.60 6.64
CA LYS A 314 -19.19 -30.54 5.76
C LYS A 314 -17.84 -30.09 5.20
N GLN A 315 -16.77 -30.70 5.73
CA GLN A 315 -15.55 -30.95 4.94
C GLN A 315 -15.92 -31.59 3.60
N PRO A 316 -15.20 -31.21 2.53
CA PRO A 316 -14.59 -32.29 1.79
C PRO A 316 -13.16 -31.98 1.29
N PHE A 317 -12.43 -33.07 1.08
CA PHE A 317 -11.21 -33.22 0.27
C PHE A 317 -9.87 -32.73 0.82
N SER A 318 -9.06 -33.73 1.21
CA SER A 318 -7.60 -33.66 1.07
C SER A 318 -7.24 -33.49 -0.40
N SER A 319 -6.43 -32.48 -0.73
CA SER A 319 -5.53 -32.58 -1.87
C SER A 319 -4.25 -31.81 -1.59
N ARG A 320 -3.13 -32.49 -1.86
CA ARG A 320 -1.77 -31.96 -1.70
C ARG A 320 -1.60 -30.75 -2.63
N ILE A 321 -1.41 -29.56 -2.07
CA ILE A 321 -0.98 -28.39 -2.84
C ILE A 321 0.51 -28.57 -3.16
N ARG A 322 0.83 -28.77 -4.44
CA ARG A 322 2.19 -28.60 -4.96
C ARG A 322 2.41 -27.10 -5.21
N VAL A 323 3.32 -26.51 -4.46
CA VAL A 323 3.84 -25.16 -4.72
C VAL A 323 4.60 -25.18 -6.06
N ARG A 324 4.01 -24.60 -7.11
CA ARG A 324 4.76 -24.19 -8.30
C ARG A 324 5.33 -22.81 -8.01
N LYS A 325 6.66 -22.69 -8.01
CA LYS A 325 7.37 -21.41 -8.05
C LYS A 325 6.95 -20.67 -9.32
N GLY A 326 6.15 -19.63 -9.16
CA GLY A 326 5.78 -18.67 -10.20
C GLY A 326 6.62 -17.41 -10.05
N VAL A 327 7.15 -16.97 -11.18
CA VAL A 327 8.00 -15.81 -11.47
C VAL A 327 7.70 -14.58 -10.60
N ARG A 328 8.75 -13.97 -10.05
CA ARG A 328 8.73 -12.63 -9.43
C ARG A 328 8.34 -11.61 -10.50
N LEU A 329 7.25 -10.88 -10.26
CA LEU A 329 7.02 -9.55 -10.82
C LEU A 329 7.45 -8.50 -9.79
#